data_AF-A0A852ZHT1-F1
#
_entry.id   AF-A0A852ZHT1-F1
#
_cell.length_a   1.000
_cell.length_b   1.000
_cell.length_c   1.000
_cell.angle_alpha   90.00
_cell.angle_beta   90.00
_cell.angle_gamma   90.00
#
_symmetry.space_group_name_H-M   'P 1'
#
loop_
_entity.id
_entity.type
_entity.pdbx_description
1 polymer ?
#
loop_
_entity_poly.entity_id
_entity_poly.type
_entity_poly.pdbx_seq_one_letter_code
_entity_poly.pdbx_strand_id
1 'polypeptide(L)' 'MGLPRHLNWSAPDLTYDLADRQQRARVYEIVLREGTADDILTYIDGALLVDLWPDLVLPLDVRRAWAPLVERTHPQAA' A
#
# COMPACT_ATOMS: atom_id res chain seq x y z
N MET A 1 -0.67 -7.61 12.97
CA MET A 1 -0.02 -8.61 12.11
C MET A 1 1.39 -8.10 11.81
N GLY A 2 2.43 -8.93 11.97
CA GLY A 2 3.81 -8.51 11.70
C GLY A 2 4.18 -8.70 10.22
N LEU A 3 4.92 -7.75 9.63
CA LEU A 3 5.40 -7.85 8.25
C LEU A 3 6.53 -8.89 8.11
N PRO A 4 6.61 -9.63 6.99
CA PRO A 4 7.70 -10.59 6.74
C PRO A 4 9.06 -9.87 6.58
N ARG A 5 10.14 -10.57 6.94
CA ARG A 5 11.49 -9.99 7.07
C ARG A 5 12.04 -9.39 5.78
N HIS A 6 11.61 -9.84 4.61
CA HIS A 6 12.06 -9.29 3.33
C HIS A 6 11.50 -7.89 3.03
N LEU A 7 10.33 -7.55 3.58
CA LEU A 7 9.75 -6.21 3.52
C LEU A 7 10.28 -5.29 4.64
N ASN A 8 10.96 -5.87 5.62
CA ASN A 8 11.34 -5.20 6.85
C ASN A 8 12.85 -5.22 7.07
N TRP A 9 13.61 -4.83 6.04
CA TRP A 9 15.07 -4.63 6.15
C TRP A 9 15.41 -3.49 7.15
N SER A 10 14.50 -2.53 7.38
CA SER A 10 14.78 -1.34 8.20
C SER A 10 14.37 -1.44 9.67
N ALA A 11 13.39 -2.26 10.08
CA ALA A 11 12.99 -2.40 11.49
C ALA A 11 12.13 -3.66 11.80
N PRO A 12 12.72 -4.86 11.86
CA PRO A 12 12.02 -6.17 12.00
C PRO A 12 10.97 -6.29 13.12
N ASP A 13 11.01 -5.43 14.14
CA ASP A 13 10.10 -5.46 15.31
C ASP A 13 8.94 -4.45 15.26
N LEU A 14 8.82 -3.65 14.18
CA LEU A 14 7.74 -2.68 14.03
C LEU A 14 6.43 -3.39 13.63
N THR A 15 5.52 -3.48 14.59
CA THR A 15 4.14 -3.92 14.34
C THR A 15 3.35 -2.71 13.85
N TYR A 16 2.80 -2.78 12.65
CA TYR A 16 1.93 -1.74 12.13
C TYR A 16 0.46 -2.09 12.40
N ASP A 17 -0.30 -1.13 12.90
CA ASP A 17 -1.74 -1.24 12.99
C ASP A 17 -2.39 -0.75 11.68
N LEU A 18 -2.93 -1.68 10.89
CA LEU A 18 -3.62 -1.36 9.64
C LEU A 18 -5.00 -0.71 9.87
N ALA A 19 -5.51 -0.71 11.10
CA ALA A 19 -6.68 0.08 11.46
C ALA A 19 -6.35 1.59 11.51
N ASP A 20 -5.10 1.94 11.84
CA ASP A 20 -4.62 3.31 11.78
C ASP A 20 -4.30 3.73 10.34
N ARG A 21 -4.94 4.81 9.88
CA ARG A 21 -4.82 5.30 8.50
C ARG A 21 -3.38 5.64 8.11
N GLN A 22 -2.62 6.27 9.02
CA GLN A 22 -1.25 6.72 8.75
C GLN A 22 -0.27 5.55 8.71
N GLN A 23 -0.44 4.60 9.64
CA GLN A 23 0.36 3.37 9.64
C GLN A 23 0.02 2.49 8.43
N ARG A 24 -1.25 2.40 8.03
CA ARG A 24 -1.65 1.71 6.80
C ARG A 24 -1.03 2.34 5.56
N ALA A 25 -1.05 3.67 5.44
CA ALA A 25 -0.42 4.37 4.32
C ALA A 25 1.09 4.03 4.20
N ARG A 26 1.81 4.04 5.33
CA ARG A 26 3.21 3.62 5.41
C ARG A 26 3.41 2.18 4.90
N VAL A 27 2.59 1.23 5.37
CA VAL A 27 2.69 -0.16 4.92
C VAL A 27 2.44 -0.27 3.42
N TYR A 28 1.46 0.46 2.89
CA TYR A 28 1.11 0.42 1.48
C TYR A 28 2.25 0.98 0.62
N GLU A 29 2.89 2.07 1.06
CA GLU A 29 4.08 2.60 0.39
C GLU A 29 5.21 1.59 0.34
N ILE A 30 5.51 0.91 1.46
CA ILE A 30 6.59 -0.08 1.52
C ILE A 30 6.26 -1.27 0.61
N VAL A 31 5.04 -1.82 0.71
CA VAL A 31 4.62 -3.00 -0.08
C VAL A 31 4.56 -2.70 -1.58
N LEU A 32 4.09 -1.52 -1.98
CA LEU A 32 4.03 -1.14 -3.40
C LEU A 32 5.41 -0.86 -4.00
N ARG A 33 6.39 -0.47 -3.17
CA ARG A 33 7.75 -0.15 -3.61
C ARG A 33 8.68 -1.35 -3.60
N GLU A 34 8.57 -2.20 -2.59
CA GLU A 34 9.56 -3.23 -2.25
C GLU A 34 8.93 -4.62 -2.06
N GLY A 35 7.60 -4.72 -2.06
CA GLY A 35 6.89 -5.97 -1.83
C GLY A 35 6.82 -6.89 -3.03
N THR A 36 6.62 -8.17 -2.74
CA THR A 36 6.31 -9.19 -3.74
C THR A 36 4.82 -9.24 -4.06
N ALA A 37 4.44 -10.00 -5.08
CA ALA A 37 3.02 -10.22 -5.41
C ALA A 37 2.23 -10.81 -4.22
N ASP A 38 2.84 -11.69 -3.42
CA ASP A 38 2.19 -12.29 -2.26
C ASP A 38 1.95 -11.26 -1.14
N ASP A 39 2.92 -10.36 -0.94
CA ASP A 39 2.78 -9.28 0.04
C ASP A 39 1.69 -8.30 -0.38
N ILE A 40 1.59 -7.98 -1.67
CA ILE A 40 0.52 -7.15 -2.20
C ILE A 40 -0.84 -7.78 -1.88
N LEU A 41 -1.01 -9.08 -2.15
CA LEU A 41 -2.27 -9.79 -1.87
C LEU A 41 -2.58 -9.90 -0.38
N THR A 42 -1.55 -9.91 0.47
CA THR A 42 -1.69 -10.05 1.92
C THR A 42 -2.03 -8.72 2.61
N TYR A 43 -1.43 -7.62 2.15
CA TYR A 43 -1.48 -6.33 2.87
C TYR A 43 -2.33 -5.28 2.18
N ILE A 44 -2.45 -5.30 0.84
CA ILE A 44 -3.16 -4.27 0.10
C ILE A 44 -4.64 -4.66 -0.03
N ASP A 45 -5.50 -3.84 0.57
CA ASP A 45 -6.93 -3.85 0.33
C ASP A 45 -7.23 -2.82 -0.77
N GLY A 46 -7.88 -3.26 -1.84
CA GLY A 46 -8.16 -2.41 -3.00
C GLY A 46 -9.06 -1.21 -2.68
N ALA A 47 -10.04 -1.36 -1.79
CA ALA A 47 -10.94 -0.27 -1.43
C ALA A 47 -10.22 0.77 -0.56
N LEU A 48 -9.42 0.31 0.41
CA LEU A 48 -8.61 1.20 1.25
C LEU A 48 -7.46 1.84 0.47
N LEU A 49 -6.91 1.16 -0.54
CA LEU A 49 -5.88 1.70 -1.42
C LEU A 49 -6.42 2.88 -2.21
N VAL A 50 -7.61 2.75 -2.80
CA VAL A 50 -8.25 3.83 -3.58
C VAL A 50 -8.46 5.07 -2.72
N ASP A 51 -8.95 4.88 -1.49
CA ASP A 51 -9.17 5.95 -0.52
C ASP A 51 -7.87 6.59 0.01
N LEU A 52 -6.77 5.83 0.08
CA LEU A 52 -5.45 6.33 0.49
C LEU A 52 -4.62 6.87 -0.68
N TRP A 53 -4.96 6.54 -1.92
CA TRP A 53 -4.18 6.85 -3.12
C TRP A 53 -3.72 8.32 -3.30
N PRO A 54 -4.52 9.35 -2.95
CA PRO A 54 -4.05 10.73 -3.03
C PRO A 54 -2.98 11.05 -1.98
N ASP A 55 -2.98 10.34 -0.85
CA ASP A 55 -2.11 10.57 0.31
C ASP A 55 -0.77 9.79 0.22
N LEU A 56 -0.70 8.74 -0.62
CA LEU A 56 0.50 7.91 -0.74
C LEU A 56 1.63 8.61 -1.50
N VAL A 57 2.83 8.57 -0.92
CA VAL A 57 4.06 9.10 -1.51
C VAL A 57 4.82 7.97 -2.19
N LEU A 58 4.50 7.76 -3.46
CA LEU A 58 5.09 6.70 -4.30
C LEU A 58 6.06 7.26 -5.34
N PRO A 59 7.12 6.52 -5.70
CA PRO A 59 7.91 6.80 -6.89
C PRO A 59 7.01 6.88 -8.13
N LEU A 60 7.35 7.78 -9.07
CA LEU A 60 6.52 8.06 -10.24
C LEU A 60 6.18 6.80 -11.05
N ASP A 61 7.16 5.91 -11.24
CA ASP A 61 6.97 4.70 -12.05
C ASP A 61 5.97 3.73 -11.41
N VAL A 62 6.07 3.54 -10.08
CA VAL A 62 5.10 2.73 -9.32
C VAL A 62 3.72 3.37 -9.40
N ARG A 63 3.63 4.70 -9.18
CA ARG A 63 2.36 5.41 -9.24
C ARG A 63 1.69 5.29 -10.60
N ARG A 64 2.46 5.38 -11.69
CA ARG A 64 1.96 5.21 -13.07
C ARG A 64 1.53 3.79 -13.38
N ALA A 65 2.24 2.77 -12.87
CA ALA A 65 1.88 1.38 -13.08
C ALA A 65 0.52 1.04 -12.42
N TRP A 66 0.24 1.65 -11.27
CA TRP A 66 -0.95 1.37 -10.46
C TRP A 66 -2.13 2.31 -10.72
N ALA A 67 -1.90 3.53 -11.21
CA ALA A 67 -2.95 4.51 -11.48
C ALA A 67 -4.14 3.94 -12.32
N PRO A 68 -3.92 3.18 -13.42
CA PRO A 68 -5.04 2.63 -14.18
C PRO A 68 -5.92 1.66 -13.39
N LEU A 69 -5.36 0.94 -12.41
CA LEU A 69 -6.13 0.03 -11.56
C LEU A 69 -6.99 0.82 -10.55
N VAL A 70 -6.38 1.83 -9.93
CA VAL A 70 -7.05 2.67 -8.93
C VAL A 70 -8.15 3.51 -9.57
N GLU A 71 -7.88 4.14 -10.71
CA GLU A 71 -8.84 4.97 -11.45
C GLU A 71 -10.06 4.18 -11.93
N ARG A 72 -9.89 2.91 -12.32
CA ARG A 72 -11.03 2.02 -12.67
C ARG A 72 -11.91 1.67 -11.47
N THR A 73 -11.31 1.63 -10.28
CA THR A 73 -11.97 1.20 -9.04
C THR A 73 -12.60 2.37 -8.31
N HIS A 74 -12.29 3.60 -8.70
CA HIS A 74 -12.95 4.81 -8.24
C HIS A 74 -14.15 5.08 -9.17
N PRO A 75 -15.37 4.56 -8.90
CA PRO A 75 -16.54 5.14 -9.54
C PRO A 75 -16.54 6.59 -9.10
N GLN A 76 -16.34 7.50 -10.06
CA GLN A 76 -16.61 8.91 -9.86
C GLN A 76 -18.03 8.97 -9.28
N ALA A 77 -18.17 9.36 -8.01
CA ALA A 77 -19.47 9.69 -7.46
C ALA A 77 -19.99 10.83 -8.34
N ALA A 78 -20.95 10.46 -9.20
CA ALA A 78 -21.70 11.38 -10.03
C ALA A 78 -22.61 12.26 -9.18
#